data_AF-A0A926X326-F1
#
_entry.id   AF-A0A926X326-F1
#
_cell.length_a   1.000
_cell.length_b   1.000
_cell.length_c   1.000
_cell.angle_alpha   90.00
_cell.angle_beta   90.00
_cell.angle_gamma   90.00
#
_symmetry.space_group_name_H-M   'P 1'
#
loop_
_entity.id
_entity.type
_entity.pdbx_description
1 polymer ?
#
loop_
_entity_poly.entity_id
_entity_poly.type
_entity_poly.pdbx_seq_one_letter_code
_entity_poly.pdbx_strand_id
1 'polypeptide(L)' 'MTVKHSPYHDELSLSDVAEELGKKALQLGLIRSFVVRHFVDSSQFYIPDEHQEPLTPEQAFMRLKRLIERLDRHGES' A
#
# COMPACT_ATOMS: atom_id res chain seq x y z
N MET A 1 21.21 26.30 13.04
CA MET A 1 22.02 25.16 12.53
C MET A 1 21.79 24.04 13.54
N THR A 2 21.13 22.93 13.29
CA THR A 2 20.71 22.25 12.06
C THR A 2 19.60 21.32 12.52
N VAL A 3 18.46 21.29 11.84
CA VAL A 3 17.46 20.25 12.03
C VAL A 3 18.16 18.91 11.86
N LYS A 4 18.29 18.13 12.94
CA LYS A 4 18.76 16.74 12.87
C LYS A 4 17.66 15.96 12.15
N HIS A 5 17.69 15.99 10.82
CA HIS A 5 17.11 14.97 9.98
C HIS A 5 17.80 13.66 10.34
N SER A 6 17.16 12.83 11.15
CA SER A 6 17.55 11.43 11.31
C SER A 6 17.23 10.71 9.99
N PRO A 7 18.21 10.16 9.26
CA PRO A 7 17.99 9.56 7.94
C PRO A 7 17.47 8.10 7.99
N TYR A 8 17.06 7.60 9.15
CA TYR A 8 16.66 6.20 9.35
C TYR A 8 15.57 6.09 10.42
N HIS A 9 14.30 6.20 10.01
CA HIS A 9 13.25 5.37 10.60
C HIS A 9 13.14 4.15 9.67
N ASP A 10 14.03 3.18 9.85
CA ASP A 10 14.06 1.93 9.08
C ASP A 10 12.94 0.95 9.54
N GLU A 11 12.04 1.41 10.40
CA GLU A 11 10.80 0.71 10.71
C GLU A 11 9.74 1.17 9.70
N LEU A 12 9.87 0.69 8.45
CA LEU A 12 8.80 0.78 7.46
C LEU A 12 7.51 0.27 8.10
N SER A 13 6.58 1.18 8.42
CA SER A 13 5.32 0.81 9.02
C SER A 13 4.48 0.06 8.01
N LEU A 14 3.56 -0.80 8.49
CA LEU A 14 2.64 -1.52 7.61
C LEU A 14 1.88 -0.59 6.65
N SER A 15 1.61 0.65 7.08
CA SER A 15 1.02 1.69 6.23
C SER A 15 1.92 2.08 5.06
N ASP A 16 3.21 2.33 5.29
CA ASP A 16 4.17 2.67 4.23
C ASP A 16 4.32 1.51 3.23
N VAL A 17 4.45 0.28 3.74
CA VAL A 17 4.58 -0.91 2.88
C VAL A 17 3.30 -1.14 2.07
N ALA A 18 2.12 -0.96 2.67
CA ALA A 18 0.85 -1.06 1.95
C ALA A 18 0.71 0.04 0.89
N GLU A 19 1.18 1.25 1.17
CA GLU A 19 1.17 2.34 0.20
C GLU A 19 2.07 2.05 -1.02
N GLU A 20 3.29 1.56 -0.78
CA GLU A 20 4.22 1.21 -1.85
C GLU A 20 3.71 0.03 -2.70
N LEU A 21 3.12 -0.99 -2.06
CA LEU A 21 2.46 -2.08 -2.79
C LEU A 21 1.24 -1.58 -3.58
N GLY A 22 0.50 -0.60 -3.07
CA GLY A 22 -0.64 0.01 -3.73
C GLY A 22 -0.23 0.74 -5.00
N LYS A 23 0.80 1.58 -4.90
CA LYS A 23 1.43 2.25 -6.06
C LYS A 23 1.94 1.24 -7.07
N LYS A 24 2.61 0.17 -6.62
CA LYS A 24 3.11 -0.90 -7.50
C LYS A 24 1.97 -1.62 -8.21
N ALA A 25 0.90 -1.96 -7.50
CA ALA A 25 -0.28 -2.59 -8.09
C ALA A 25 -0.97 -1.68 -9.11
N LEU A 26 -1.01 -0.36 -8.85
CA LEU A 26 -1.54 0.63 -9.79
C LEU A 26 -0.67 0.70 -11.06
N GLN A 27 0.65 0.77 -10.90
CA GLN A 27 1.61 0.79 -12.03
C GLN A 27 1.55 -0.49 -12.87
N LEU A 28 1.34 -1.64 -12.23
CA LEU A 28 1.17 -2.93 -12.91
C LEU A 28 -0.24 -3.09 -13.54
N GLY A 29 -1.14 -2.12 -13.36
CA GLY A 29 -2.51 -2.20 -13.87
C GLY A 29 -3.39 -3.23 -13.16
N LEU A 30 -2.99 -3.70 -11.97
CA LEU A 30 -3.73 -4.69 -11.18
C LEU A 30 -4.95 -4.11 -10.49
N ILE A 31 -4.88 -2.83 -10.14
CA ILE A 31 -5.97 -2.07 -9.54
C ILE A 31 -6.23 -0.82 -10.38
N ARG A 32 -7.49 -0.39 -10.44
CA ARG A 32 -7.89 0.80 -11.21
C ARG A 32 -7.72 2.08 -10.43
N SER A 33 -7.92 2.03 -9.10
CA SER A 33 -7.74 3.16 -8.20
C SER A 33 -7.11 2.70 -6.89
N PHE A 34 -6.45 3.64 -6.24
CA PHE A 34 -5.78 3.45 -4.96
C PHE A 34 -5.86 4.75 -4.18
N VAL A 35 -6.59 4.75 -3.06
CA VAL A 35 -6.74 5.94 -2.20
C VAL A 35 -6.30 5.60 -0.79
N VAL A 36 -5.47 6.46 -0.22
CA VAL A 36 -5.00 6.35 1.17
C VAL A 36 -5.49 7.57 1.94
N ARG A 37 -6.22 7.33 3.02
CA ARG A 37 -6.63 8.36 3.99
C ARG A 37 -5.79 8.21 5.23
N HIS A 38 -4.98 9.21 5.50
CA HIS A 38 -4.17 9.30 6.70
C HIS A 38 -4.97 10.00 7.80
N PHE A 39 -5.22 9.31 8.91
CA PHE A 39 -5.79 9.88 10.13
C PHE A 39 -4.69 10.01 11.19
N VAL A 40 -4.98 10.79 12.24
CA VAL A 40 -4.04 11.05 13.35
C VAL A 40 -3.66 9.75 14.08
N ASP A 41 -4.61 8.81 14.22
CA ASP A 41 -4.41 7.54 14.93
C ASP A 41 -4.22 6.33 14.01
N SER A 42 -4.55 6.40 12.71
CA SER A 42 -4.53 5.25 11.79
C SER A 42 -4.60 5.65 10.32
N SER A 43 -4.19 4.76 9.41
CA SER A 43 -4.38 4.95 7.96
C SER A 43 -5.47 4.01 7.44
N GLN A 44 -6.30 4.50 6.53
CA GLN A 44 -7.32 3.71 5.83
C GLN A 44 -7.00 3.64 4.35
N PHE A 45 -7.12 2.45 3.78
CA PHE A 45 -6.78 2.15 2.39
C PHE A 45 -8.02 1.71 1.62
N TYR A 46 -8.26 2.31 0.46
CA TYR A 46 -9.40 2.00 -0.39
C TYR A 46 -8.89 1.36 -1.68
N ILE A 47 -9.19 0.07 -1.86
CA ILE A 47 -8.66 -0.75 -2.95
C ILE A 47 -9.73 -1.73 -3.43
N PRO A 48 -10.08 -1.74 -4.74
CA PRO A 48 -9.53 -0.94 -5.83
C PRO A 48 -10.23 0.42 -6.03
N ASP A 49 -11.13 0.83 -5.14
CA ASP A 49 -11.97 2.02 -5.30
C ASP A 49 -12.47 2.56 -3.94
N GLU A 50 -12.81 3.86 -3.87
CA GLU A 50 -13.31 4.54 -2.66
C GLU A 50 -14.71 4.10 -2.22
N HIS A 51 -15.44 3.44 -3.12
CA HIS A 51 -16.75 2.86 -2.82
C HIS A 51 -16.68 1.57 -1.97
N GLN A 52 -15.49 1.01 -1.72
CA GLN A 52 -15.30 -0.15 -0.85
C GLN A 52 -15.09 0.26 0.61
N GLU A 53 -15.31 -0.70 1.52
CA GLU A 53 -14.97 -0.50 2.93
C GLU A 53 -13.46 -0.21 3.10
N PRO A 54 -13.10 0.77 3.96
CA PRO A 54 -11.71 1.10 4.22
C PRO A 54 -10.98 -0.10 4.83
N LEU A 55 -9.89 -0.49 4.20
CA LEU A 55 -8.99 -1.52 4.69
C LEU A 55 -8.00 -0.90 5.67
N THR A 56 -7.69 -1.65 6.74
CA THR A 56 -6.57 -1.32 7.62
C THR A 56 -5.24 -1.53 6.89
N PRO A 57 -4.11 -0.99 7.41
CA PRO A 57 -2.80 -1.17 6.79
C PRO A 57 -2.45 -2.65 6.54
N GLU A 58 -2.73 -3.51 7.52
CA GLU A 58 -2.54 -4.95 7.38
C GLU A 58 -3.41 -5.59 6.29
N GLN A 59 -4.70 -5.23 6.26
CA GLN A 59 -5.64 -5.77 5.28
C GLN A 59 -5.24 -5.34 3.85
N ALA A 60 -4.86 -4.08 3.69
CA ALA A 60 -4.38 -3.52 2.44
C ALA A 60 -3.11 -4.24 1.98
N PHE A 61 -2.12 -4.39 2.88
CA PHE A 61 -0.89 -5.13 2.62
C PHE A 61 -1.18 -6.56 2.15
N MET A 62 -2.00 -7.33 2.89
CA MET A 62 -2.31 -8.71 2.53
C MET A 62 -3.05 -8.83 1.19
N ARG A 63 -3.91 -7.87 0.86
CA ARG A 63 -4.68 -7.86 -0.39
C ARG A 63 -3.80 -7.53 -1.58
N LEU A 64 -2.97 -6.48 -1.45
CA LEU A 64 -2.03 -6.04 -2.48
C LEU A 64 -0.93 -7.06 -2.73
N LYS A 65 -0.35 -7.62 -1.66
CA LYS A 65 0.66 -8.68 -1.76
C LYS A 65 0.10 -9.86 -2.57
N ARG A 66 -1.10 -10.34 -2.23
CA ARG A 66 -1.76 -11.43 -2.97
C ARG A 66 -2.04 -11.09 -4.44
N LEU A 67 -2.38 -9.84 -4.76
CA LEU A 67 -2.59 -9.40 -6.14
C LEU A 67 -1.30 -9.46 -6.95
N ILE A 68 -0.21 -8.95 -6.38
CA ILE A 68 1.11 -8.94 -7.03
C ILE A 68 1.66 -10.36 -7.17
N GLU A 69 1.57 -11.20 -6.13
CA GLU A 69 1.98 -12.60 -6.18
C GLU A 69 1.20 -13.41 -7.23
N ARG A 70 -0.08 -13.07 -7.45
CA ARG A 70 -0.88 -13.71 -8.51
C ARG A 70 -0.43 -13.31 -9.91
N LEU A 71 0.03 -12.07 -10.10
CA LEU A 71 0.55 -11.59 -11.39
C LEU A 71 1.87 -12.27 -11.73
N ASP A 72 2.78 -12.36 -10.76
CA ASP A 72 4.11 -12.96 -10.93
C ASP A 72 4.00 -14.40 -11.48
N ARG A 73 3.10 -15.20 -10.92
CA ARG A 73 2.84 -16.59 -11.38
C ARG A 73 2.11 -16.70 -12.72
N HIS A 74 1.53 -15.62 -13.23
CA HIS A 74 0.81 -15.62 -14.52
C HIS A 74 1.69 -15.11 -15.69
N GLY A 75 2.88 -14.56 -15.40
CA GLY A 75 3.88 -14.18 -16.41
C GLY A 75 4.78 -15.34 -16.87
N GLU A 76 4.68 -16.50 -16.22
CA GLU A 76 5.39 -17.74 -16.59
C GLU A 76 4.42 -18.72 -17.27
N SER A 77 3.98 -18.44 -18.50
CA SER A 77 3.30 -19.41 -19.38
C SER A 77 3.53 -19.08 -20.85
#